data_AF-A0A7S1ZX93-F1
#
_entry.id   AF-A0A7S1ZX93-F1
#
_cell.length_a   1.000
_cell.length_b   1.000
_cell.length_c   1.000
_cell.angle_alpha   90.00
_cell.angle_beta   90.00
_cell.angle_gamma   90.00
#
_symmetry.space_group_name_H-M   'P 1'
#
loop_
_entity.id
_entity.type
_entity.pdbx_description
1 polymer ?
#
loop_
_entity_poly.entity_id
_entity_poly.type
_entity_poly.pdbx_seq_one_letter_code
_entity_poly.pdbx_strand_id
1 'polypeptide(L)'
;AGAGIPSWIAMRFGANVVCTDQVVPERVRCIAECAERNYRQMEADAASSPSTGNKGVEAVARGTVQVCPYDWGTPVDQVTAVMGVGKNDRRFKVVVAADCCYVLLHDQLLQSINMLLADDGVALLPFALHGNTEDANVWHIVDLAKDKGFHVEILESGVLPPKYGWMSKQAIIHMIRLTR
;
A
#
# COMPACT_ATOMS: atom_id res chain seq x y z
N ALA A 1 6.64 2.54 1.79
CA ALA A 1 6.01 2.75 0.47
C ALA A 1 6.99 2.56 -0.68
N GLY A 2 8.31 2.64 -0.44
CA GLY A 2 9.34 2.48 -1.46
C GLY A 2 9.20 3.56 -2.53
N ALA A 3 9.06 3.16 -3.80
CA ALA A 3 8.79 4.09 -4.89
C ALA A 3 7.32 4.59 -4.96
N GLY A 4 6.43 4.09 -4.09
CA GLY A 4 5.03 4.50 -3.98
C GLY A 4 4.10 3.99 -5.08
N ILE A 5 4.51 2.99 -5.87
CA ILE A 5 3.74 2.49 -7.02
C ILE A 5 2.28 2.14 -6.67
N PRO A 6 1.99 1.34 -5.61
CA PRO A 6 0.60 1.04 -5.23
C PRO A 6 -0.22 2.30 -4.93
N SER A 7 0.42 3.29 -4.30
CA SER A 7 -0.21 4.57 -3.96
C SER A 7 -0.60 5.39 -5.17
N TRP A 8 0.27 5.48 -6.17
CA TRP A 8 -0.01 6.25 -7.39
C TRP A 8 -1.15 5.60 -8.19
N ILE A 9 -1.18 4.26 -8.23
CA ILE A 9 -2.27 3.52 -8.86
C ILE A 9 -3.58 3.82 -8.12
N ALA A 10 -3.62 3.65 -6.79
CA ALA A 10 -4.82 3.92 -6.01
C ALA A 10 -5.33 5.36 -6.18
N MET A 11 -4.43 6.35 -6.19
CA MET A 11 -4.76 7.75 -6.43
C MET A 11 -5.42 7.97 -7.80
N ARG A 12 -4.93 7.32 -8.86
CA ARG A 12 -5.52 7.39 -10.22
C ARG A 12 -6.92 6.77 -10.30
N PHE A 13 -7.26 5.87 -9.38
CA PHE A 13 -8.61 5.32 -9.21
C PHE A 13 -9.46 6.11 -8.20
N GLY A 14 -9.02 7.31 -7.82
CA GLY A 14 -9.78 8.25 -7.00
C GLY A 14 -9.62 8.08 -5.49
N ALA A 15 -8.68 7.25 -5.03
CA ALA A 15 -8.42 7.11 -3.60
C ALA A 15 -7.69 8.33 -3.02
N ASN A 16 -8.06 8.72 -1.80
CA ASN A 16 -7.24 9.60 -0.97
C ASN A 16 -6.19 8.76 -0.24
N VAL A 17 -4.93 8.99 -0.56
CA VAL A 17 -3.82 8.11 -0.16
C VAL A 17 -2.89 8.81 0.81
N VAL A 18 -2.54 8.12 1.89
CA VAL A 18 -1.41 8.49 2.75
C VAL A 18 -0.30 7.47 2.51
N CYS A 19 0.81 7.93 1.94
CA CYS A 19 2.00 7.13 1.71
C CYS A 19 2.96 7.28 2.88
N THR A 20 3.46 6.17 3.40
CA THR A 20 4.45 6.20 4.47
C THR A 20 5.68 5.37 4.17
N ASP A 21 6.81 5.77 4.74
CA ASP A 21 8.07 5.01 4.75
C ASP A 21 8.83 5.33 6.03
N GLN A 22 9.95 4.64 6.22
CA GLN A 22 10.82 4.83 7.39
C GLN A 22 11.15 6.31 7.58
N VAL A 23 11.38 6.73 8.83
CA VAL A 23 11.69 8.11 9.23
C VAL A 23 13.13 8.47 8.81
N VAL A 24 13.41 8.38 7.51
CA VAL A 24 14.67 8.68 6.85
C VAL A 24 14.40 9.84 5.87
N PRO A 25 14.99 11.03 6.09
CA PRO A 25 14.68 12.24 5.31
C PRO A 25 14.75 12.02 3.80
N GLU A 26 15.77 11.32 3.31
CA GLU A 26 15.97 11.07 1.88
C GLU A 26 14.86 10.19 1.30
N ARG A 27 14.42 9.15 2.02
CA ARG A 27 13.32 8.28 1.57
C ARG A 27 12.01 9.04 1.48
N VAL A 28 11.69 9.79 2.54
CA VAL A 28 10.47 10.61 2.61
C VAL A 28 10.47 11.66 1.51
N ARG A 29 11.60 12.34 1.31
CA ARG A 29 11.77 13.31 0.23
C ARG A 29 11.56 12.68 -1.15
N CYS A 30 12.21 11.54 -1.42
CA CYS A 30 12.04 10.84 -2.70
C CYS A 30 10.57 10.49 -2.96
N ILE A 31 9.85 9.98 -1.96
CA ILE A 31 8.43 9.64 -2.08
C ILE A 31 7.58 10.88 -2.32
N ALA A 32 7.84 11.99 -1.63
CA ALA A 32 7.14 13.26 -1.83
C ALA A 32 7.36 13.83 -3.23
N GLU A 33 8.60 13.80 -3.75
CA GLU A 33 8.89 14.21 -5.12
C GLU A 33 8.20 13.29 -6.15
N CYS A 34 8.18 11.97 -5.91
CA CYS A 34 7.44 11.02 -6.74
C CYS A 34 5.92 11.26 -6.70
N ALA A 35 5.36 11.59 -5.54
CA ALA A 35 3.95 11.90 -5.37
C ALA A 35 3.54 13.10 -6.23
N GLU A 36 4.29 14.20 -6.12
CA GLU A 36 4.03 15.42 -6.86
C GLU A 36 4.15 15.20 -8.38
N ARG A 37 5.17 14.47 -8.84
CA ARG A 37 5.33 14.15 -10.26
C ARG A 37 4.18 13.30 -10.80
N ASN A 38 3.75 12.28 -10.05
CA ASN A 38 2.64 11.43 -10.47
C ASN A 38 1.31 12.18 -10.46
N TYR A 39 1.10 13.06 -9.48
CA TYR A 39 -0.07 13.93 -9.42
C TYR A 39 -0.12 14.88 -10.63
N ARG A 40 0.97 15.59 -10.93
CA ARG A 40 1.05 16.47 -12.11
C ARG A 40 0.85 15.73 -13.43
N GLN A 41 1.41 14.53 -13.56
CA GLN A 41 1.20 13.70 -14.75
C GLN A 41 -0.27 13.33 -14.90
N MET A 42 -0.93 12.90 -13.81
CA MET A 42 -2.36 12.59 -13.81
C MET A 42 -3.21 13.81 -14.21
N GLU A 43 -2.88 15.00 -13.69
CA GLU A 43 -3.54 16.26 -14.07
C GLU A 43 -3.38 16.57 -15.57
N ALA A 44 -2.18 16.39 -16.12
CA ALA A 44 -1.90 16.60 -17.53
C ALA A 44 -2.61 15.58 -18.43
N ASP A 45 -2.64 14.31 -18.05
CA ASP A 45 -3.35 13.23 -18.76
C ASP A 45 -4.87 13.49 -18.79
N ALA A 46 -5.43 14.02 -17.70
CA ALA A 46 -6.83 14.39 -17.61
C ALA A 46 -7.17 15.64 -18.45
N ALA A 47 -6.26 16.60 -18.57
CA ALA A 47 -6.46 17.79 -19.40
C ALA A 47 -6.30 17.52 -20.91
N SER A 48 -5.55 16.49 -21.28
CA SER A 48 -5.26 16.13 -22.68
C SER A 48 -6.20 15.09 -23.28
N SER A 49 -7.01 14.40 -22.46
CA SER A 49 -8.06 13.50 -22.95
C SER A 49 -9.15 14.30 -23.65
N PRO A 50 -9.36 14.12 -24.97
CA PRO A 50 -10.44 14.80 -25.68
C PRO A 50 -11.76 14.40 -25.03
N SER A 51 -12.62 15.38 -24.76
CA SER A 51 -14.02 15.15 -24.38
C SER A 51 -14.75 14.44 -25.52
N THR A 52 -14.52 13.15 -25.70
CA THR A 52 -15.23 12.31 -26.67
C THR A 52 -16.67 12.17 -26.21
N GLY A 53 -17.52 13.16 -26.51
CA GLY A 53 -18.96 13.11 -26.83
C GLY A 53 -19.95 12.38 -25.90
N ASN A 54 -19.50 11.54 -24.98
CA ASN A 54 -20.32 10.74 -24.08
C ASN A 54 -20.38 11.46 -22.75
N LYS A 55 -21.47 12.19 -22.55
CA LYS A 55 -21.92 12.79 -21.27
C LYS A 55 -22.25 11.72 -20.20
N GLY A 56 -21.36 10.77 -19.95
CA GLY A 56 -21.61 9.66 -19.05
C GLY A 56 -20.40 9.09 -18.31
N VAL A 57 -19.17 9.50 -18.66
CA VAL A 57 -18.00 9.21 -17.81
C VAL A 57 -17.76 10.45 -16.99
N GLU A 58 -18.36 10.47 -15.81
CA GLU A 58 -18.13 11.47 -14.77
C GLU A 58 -16.63 11.74 -14.64
N ALA A 59 -16.28 13.00 -14.39
CA ALA A 59 -14.93 13.37 -14.00
C ALA A 59 -14.51 12.41 -12.87
N VAL A 60 -13.63 11.45 -13.19
CA VAL A 60 -13.15 10.46 -12.21
C VAL A 60 -12.70 11.25 -11.00
N ALA A 61 -13.39 11.07 -9.87
CA ALA A 61 -13.11 11.80 -8.65
C ALA A 61 -11.61 11.68 -8.39
N ARG A 62 -10.89 12.80 -8.42
CA ARG A 62 -9.44 12.78 -8.34
C ARG A 62 -9.04 12.51 -6.91
N GLY A 63 -8.25 11.45 -6.73
CA GLY A 63 -7.65 11.14 -5.44
C GLY A 63 -6.63 12.19 -5.03
N THR A 64 -6.44 12.36 -3.73
CA THR A 64 -5.32 13.14 -3.18
C THR A 64 -4.22 12.21 -2.70
N VAL A 65 -2.99 12.72 -2.61
CA VAL A 65 -1.89 11.99 -1.98
C VAL A 65 -1.14 12.85 -1.00
N GLN A 66 -0.85 12.28 0.16
CA GLN A 66 -0.02 12.87 1.20
C GLN A 66 1.09 11.90 1.55
N VAL A 67 2.24 12.45 1.94
CA VAL A 67 3.42 11.66 2.34
C VAL A 67 3.72 11.97 3.78
N CYS A 68 3.89 10.94 4.61
CA CYS A 68 4.16 11.06 6.03
C CYS A 68 5.26 10.07 6.44
N PRO A 69 6.29 10.50 7.20
CA PRO A 69 7.25 9.57 7.78
C PRO A 69 6.56 8.68 8.82
N TYR A 70 6.87 7.38 8.82
CA TYR A 70 6.32 6.43 9.80
C TYR A 70 7.18 5.17 9.92
N ASP A 71 7.64 4.90 11.14
CA ASP A 71 8.25 3.62 11.48
C ASP A 71 7.20 2.66 12.03
N TRP A 72 7.24 1.41 11.60
CA TRP A 72 6.27 0.41 12.04
C TRP A 72 6.32 0.16 13.54
N GLY A 73 5.17 -0.13 14.14
CA GLY A 73 4.99 -0.29 15.58
C GLY A 73 4.92 1.02 16.38
N THR A 74 5.23 2.17 15.77
CA THR A 74 5.15 3.48 16.46
C THR A 74 3.72 4.05 16.47
N PRO A 75 3.38 4.97 17.40
CA PRO A 75 2.07 5.62 17.44
C PRO A 75 1.69 6.30 16.12
N VAL A 76 0.42 6.22 15.74
CA VAL A 76 -0.08 6.61 14.41
C VAL A 76 -0.65 8.03 14.35
N ASP A 77 -0.51 8.82 15.42
CA ASP A 77 -1.14 10.14 15.53
C ASP A 77 -0.73 11.08 14.38
N GLN A 78 0.53 11.03 13.95
CA GLN A 78 1.02 11.84 12.83
C GLN A 78 0.44 11.39 11.49
N VAL A 79 0.35 10.08 11.26
CA VAL A 79 -0.21 9.49 10.03
C VAL A 79 -1.71 9.77 9.92
N THR A 80 -2.42 9.72 11.04
CA THR A 80 -3.85 10.00 11.08
C THR A 80 -4.15 11.50 11.04
N ALA A 81 -3.24 12.35 11.55
CA ALA A 81 -3.39 13.80 11.50
C ALA A 81 -3.49 14.36 10.08
N VAL A 82 -2.78 13.77 9.13
CA VAL A 82 -2.78 14.28 7.75
C VAL A 82 -4.12 14.05 7.03
N MET A 83 -4.94 13.09 7.48
CA MET A 83 -6.24 12.75 6.88
C MET A 83 -7.31 13.85 6.99
N GLY A 84 -7.13 14.90 7.80
CA GLY A 84 -8.00 16.09 7.82
C GLY A 84 -9.44 15.90 8.37
N VAL A 85 -9.88 14.68 8.68
CA VAL A 85 -11.25 14.39 9.20
C VAL A 85 -11.27 14.47 10.74
N GLY A 86 -12.44 14.76 11.34
CA GLY A 86 -12.63 14.90 12.80
C GLY A 86 -12.06 13.75 13.65
N LYS A 87 -11.80 14.02 14.93
CA LYS A 87 -10.92 13.23 15.82
C LYS A 87 -11.33 11.77 16.13
N ASN A 88 -12.53 11.32 15.79
CA ASN A 88 -13.09 10.15 16.47
C ASN A 88 -12.98 8.81 15.72
N ASP A 89 -12.57 8.77 14.45
CA ASP A 89 -12.39 7.50 13.73
C ASP A 89 -11.43 7.60 12.52
N ARG A 90 -10.16 7.94 12.79
CA ARG A 90 -9.15 8.16 11.74
C ARG A 90 -8.42 6.86 11.38
N ARG A 91 -9.14 5.91 10.79
CA ARG A 91 -8.55 4.68 10.28
C ARG A 91 -8.80 4.50 8.78
N PHE A 92 -7.96 3.70 8.15
CA PHE A 92 -7.97 3.46 6.71
C PHE A 92 -8.87 2.28 6.38
N LYS A 93 -9.74 2.44 5.38
CA LYS A 93 -10.52 1.33 4.80
C LYS A 93 -9.64 0.32 4.07
N VAL A 94 -8.50 0.77 3.54
CA VAL A 94 -7.53 -0.07 2.85
C VAL A 94 -6.14 0.26 3.35
N VAL A 95 -5.40 -0.75 3.82
CA VAL A 95 -3.97 -0.64 4.12
C VAL A 95 -3.21 -1.54 3.14
N VAL A 96 -2.20 -1.01 2.46
CA VAL A 96 -1.38 -1.80 1.52
C VAL A 96 0.06 -1.84 2.02
N ALA A 97 0.58 -3.04 2.27
CA ALA A 97 1.96 -3.27 2.64
C ALA A 97 2.63 -4.17 1.60
N ALA A 98 2.95 -3.57 0.45
CA ALA A 98 3.55 -4.25 -0.68
C ALA A 98 5.02 -4.57 -0.43
N ASP A 99 5.35 -5.84 -0.56
CA ASP A 99 6.67 -6.41 -0.36
C ASP A 99 7.26 -6.02 0.99
N CYS A 100 6.46 -6.11 2.05
CA CYS A 100 6.86 -5.72 3.41
C CYS A 100 7.09 -6.94 4.32
N CYS A 101 6.77 -8.15 3.85
CA CYS A 101 6.82 -9.37 4.65
C CYS A 101 8.22 -10.02 4.71
N TYR A 102 9.20 -9.52 3.94
CA TYR A 102 10.53 -10.15 3.90
C TYR A 102 11.47 -9.76 5.05
N VAL A 103 11.07 -8.81 5.91
CA VAL A 103 11.87 -8.39 7.07
C VAL A 103 11.37 -9.04 8.35
N LEU A 104 12.26 -9.28 9.31
CA LEU A 104 11.95 -9.81 10.66
C LEU A 104 11.20 -8.80 11.56
N LEU A 105 10.36 -7.94 10.98
CA LEU A 105 9.59 -6.89 11.65
C LEU A 105 8.08 -7.14 11.52
N HIS A 106 7.67 -8.41 11.44
CA HIS A 106 6.26 -8.81 11.27
C HIS A 106 5.39 -8.28 12.40
N ASP A 107 5.87 -8.35 13.64
CA ASP A 107 5.11 -7.90 14.81
C ASP A 107 4.80 -6.40 14.73
N GLN A 108 5.81 -5.59 14.43
CA GLN A 108 5.67 -4.14 14.25
C GLN A 108 4.77 -3.80 13.07
N LEU A 109 4.92 -4.50 11.95
CA LEU A 109 4.07 -4.31 10.77
C LEU A 109 2.59 -4.61 11.10
N LEU A 110 2.32 -5.75 11.74
CA LEU A 110 0.96 -6.13 12.14
C LEU A 110 0.39 -5.20 13.21
N GLN A 111 1.21 -4.72 14.14
CA GLN A 111 0.80 -3.71 15.11
C GLN A 111 0.39 -2.39 14.42
N SER A 112 1.17 -1.94 13.42
CA SER A 112 0.82 -0.79 12.60
C SER A 112 -0.48 -0.99 11.84
N ILE A 113 -0.65 -2.15 11.19
CA ILE A 113 -1.91 -2.48 10.50
C ILE A 113 -3.07 -2.43 11.50
N ASN A 114 -2.91 -2.99 12.69
CA ASN A 114 -3.93 -2.94 13.74
C ASN A 114 -4.27 -1.49 14.15
N MET A 115 -3.27 -0.61 14.31
CA MET A 115 -3.56 0.78 14.66
C MET A 115 -4.24 1.57 13.52
N LEU A 116 -3.87 1.26 12.27
CA LEU A 116 -4.29 2.02 11.09
C LEU A 116 -5.58 1.51 10.44
N LEU A 117 -5.93 0.23 10.58
CA LEU A 117 -7.01 -0.40 9.83
C LEU A 117 -8.38 -0.16 10.50
N ALA A 118 -9.36 0.31 9.71
CA ALA A 118 -10.74 0.44 10.17
C ALA A 118 -11.35 -0.95 10.47
N ASP A 119 -12.40 -1.00 11.29
CA ASP A 119 -13.00 -2.28 11.70
C ASP A 119 -13.66 -3.04 10.53
N ASP A 120 -14.16 -2.31 9.54
CA ASP A 120 -14.66 -2.83 8.26
C ASP A 120 -13.63 -2.72 7.12
N GLY A 121 -12.37 -2.45 7.46
CA GLY A 121 -11.28 -2.29 6.52
C GLY A 121 -10.62 -3.59 6.10
N VAL A 122 -9.81 -3.52 5.04
CA VAL A 122 -8.97 -4.61 4.55
C VAL A 122 -7.50 -4.21 4.48
N ALA A 123 -6.60 -5.07 4.95
CA ALA A 123 -5.17 -4.95 4.68
C ALA A 123 -4.73 -5.95 3.60
N LEU A 124 -3.97 -5.47 2.62
CA LEU A 124 -3.44 -6.26 1.52
C LEU A 124 -1.91 -6.28 1.59
N LEU A 125 -1.34 -7.48 1.68
CA LEU A 125 0.09 -7.70 1.77
C LEU A 125 0.56 -8.49 0.54
N PRO A 126 0.79 -7.84 -0.61
CA PRO A 126 1.33 -8.53 -1.79
C PRO A 126 2.83 -8.67 -1.63
N PHE A 127 3.40 -9.84 -1.87
CA PHE A 127 4.85 -10.05 -1.75
C PHE A 127 5.35 -11.12 -2.71
N ALA A 128 6.65 -11.10 -2.97
CA ALA A 128 7.36 -12.16 -3.69
C ALA A 128 8.41 -12.79 -2.78
N LEU A 129 8.73 -14.05 -3.04
CA LEU A 129 9.83 -14.74 -2.35
C LEU A 129 11.14 -14.43 -3.08
N HIS A 130 12.02 -13.67 -2.42
CA HIS A 130 13.27 -13.18 -3.02
C HIS A 130 14.48 -14.09 -2.75
N GLY A 131 14.33 -15.11 -1.89
CA GLY A 131 15.43 -15.99 -1.48
C GLY A 131 16.47 -15.33 -0.56
N ASN A 132 16.24 -14.10 -0.13
CA ASN A 132 17.06 -13.37 0.85
C ASN A 132 16.69 -13.70 2.30
N THR A 133 15.59 -14.44 2.51
CA THR A 133 15.08 -14.89 3.80
C THR A 133 14.41 -16.24 3.56
N GLU A 134 14.50 -17.16 4.52
CA GLU A 134 13.83 -18.45 4.41
C GLU A 134 12.32 -18.27 4.24
N ASP A 135 11.73 -18.97 3.26
CA ASP A 135 10.31 -18.83 2.93
C ASP A 135 9.41 -19.02 4.16
N ALA A 136 9.76 -19.98 5.04
CA ALA A 136 9.03 -20.22 6.29
C ALA A 136 9.00 -18.99 7.20
N ASN A 137 10.10 -18.23 7.26
CA ASN A 137 10.16 -16.99 8.05
C ASN A 137 9.31 -15.90 7.42
N VAL A 138 9.21 -15.81 6.08
CA VAL A 138 8.30 -14.86 5.41
C VAL A 138 6.84 -15.23 5.68
N TRP A 139 6.49 -16.51 5.58
CA TRP A 139 5.14 -17.02 5.80
C TRP A 139 4.70 -16.98 7.27
N HIS A 140 5.63 -16.91 8.23
CA HIS A 140 5.33 -16.82 9.66
C HIS A 140 4.42 -15.64 10.03
N ILE A 141 4.38 -14.58 9.20
CA ILE A 141 3.46 -13.46 9.38
C ILE A 141 1.98 -13.90 9.43
N VAL A 142 1.63 -15.00 8.76
CA VAL A 142 0.26 -15.54 8.74
C VAL A 142 -0.16 -16.01 10.13
N ASP A 143 0.71 -16.73 10.82
CA ASP A 143 0.41 -17.24 12.16
C ASP A 143 0.39 -16.10 13.18
N LEU A 144 1.36 -15.18 13.11
CA LEU A 144 1.38 -13.98 13.94
C LEU A 144 0.13 -13.09 13.74
N ALA A 145 -0.38 -12.99 12.51
CA ALA A 145 -1.59 -12.23 12.23
C ALA A 145 -2.82 -12.87 12.89
N LYS A 146 -2.95 -14.20 12.83
CA LYS A 146 -4.03 -14.93 13.51
C LYS A 146 -3.94 -14.76 15.02
N ASP A 147 -2.74 -14.87 15.60
CA ASP A 147 -2.51 -14.69 17.03
C ASP A 147 -2.88 -13.28 17.52
N LYS A 148 -2.75 -12.27 16.65
CA LYS A 148 -3.21 -10.89 16.91
C LYS A 148 -4.69 -10.66 16.64
N GLY A 149 -5.44 -11.70 16.26
CA GLY A 149 -6.89 -11.65 16.08
C GLY A 149 -7.35 -11.20 14.68
N PHE A 150 -6.47 -11.17 13.68
CA PHE A 150 -6.91 -10.94 12.30
C PHE A 150 -7.55 -12.20 11.72
N HIS A 151 -8.60 -12.03 10.92
CA HIS A 151 -9.01 -13.03 9.95
C HIS A 151 -8.02 -12.98 8.76
N VAL A 152 -7.41 -14.12 8.45
CA VAL A 152 -6.36 -14.22 7.43
C VAL A 152 -6.82 -15.11 6.29
N GLU A 153 -6.73 -14.57 5.08
CA GLU A 153 -6.95 -15.33 3.85
C GLU A 153 -5.74 -15.20 2.92
N ILE A 154 -5.30 -16.34 2.40
CA ILE A 154 -4.28 -16.39 1.35
C ILE A 154 -5.02 -16.43 0.02
N LEU A 155 -4.92 -15.35 -0.74
CA LEU A 155 -5.56 -15.23 -2.05
C LEU A 155 -4.74 -15.96 -3.12
N GLU A 156 -5.39 -16.29 -4.23
CA GLU A 156 -4.75 -16.97 -5.37
C GLU A 156 -3.52 -16.17 -5.83
N SER A 157 -2.39 -16.86 -5.91
CA SER A 157 -1.14 -16.23 -6.33
C SER A 157 -1.17 -15.94 -7.83
N GLY A 158 -0.79 -14.72 -8.20
CA GLY A 158 -0.67 -14.32 -9.60
C GLY A 158 0.73 -14.63 -10.13
N VAL A 159 0.82 -14.99 -11.41
CA VAL A 159 2.12 -15.06 -12.12
C VAL A 159 2.24 -13.82 -12.99
N LEU A 160 3.22 -12.97 -12.72
CA LEU A 160 3.58 -11.91 -13.66
C LEU A 160 4.10 -12.55 -14.96
N PRO A 161 3.55 -12.23 -16.15
CA PRO A 161 4.02 -12.84 -17.39
C PRO A 161 5.50 -12.48 -17.59
N PRO A 162 6.37 -13.47 -17.89
CA PRO A 162 7.78 -13.20 -18.09
C PRO A 162 7.95 -12.26 -19.29
N LYS A 163 8.43 -11.04 -19.05
CA LYS A 163 8.95 -10.18 -20.11
C LYS A 163 10.41 -10.57 -20.34
N TYR A 164 10.62 -11.49 -21.28
CA TYR A 164 11.91 -11.93 -21.83
C TYR A 164 12.82 -12.77 -20.92
N GLY A 165 13.08 -14.03 -21.33
CA GLY A 165 14.36 -14.74 -21.15
C GLY A 165 14.87 -15.06 -19.73
N TRP A 166 14.15 -14.70 -18.68
CA TRP A 166 14.63 -14.90 -17.31
C TRP A 166 14.08 -16.23 -16.77
N MET A 167 14.96 -17.24 -16.70
CA MET A 167 14.66 -18.57 -16.13
C MET A 167 14.78 -18.57 -14.60
N SER A 168 14.08 -17.68 -13.92
CA SER A 168 14.06 -17.63 -12.45
C SER A 168 12.64 -17.95 -11.96
N LYS A 169 12.54 -18.46 -10.73
CA LYS A 169 11.27 -18.64 -9.99
C LYS A 169 10.54 -17.29 -9.72
N GLN A 170 10.93 -16.21 -10.41
CA GLN A 170 10.51 -14.83 -10.19
C GLN A 170 9.31 -14.52 -11.08
N ALA A 171 8.12 -14.72 -10.52
CA ALA A 171 6.90 -14.09 -11.02
C ALA A 171 5.69 -14.38 -10.15
N ILE A 172 5.79 -15.31 -9.18
CA ILE A 172 4.68 -15.62 -8.29
C ILE A 172 4.56 -14.50 -7.26
N ILE A 173 3.47 -13.75 -7.35
CA ILE A 173 3.07 -12.77 -6.36
C ILE A 173 2.06 -13.45 -5.43
N HIS A 174 2.47 -13.64 -4.19
CA HIS A 174 1.59 -14.08 -3.12
C HIS A 174 0.82 -12.89 -2.58
N MET A 175 -0.38 -13.15 -2.08
CA MET A 175 -1.29 -12.12 -1.62
C MET A 175 -1.96 -12.58 -0.34
N ILE A 176 -1.68 -11.89 0.77
CA ILE A 176 -2.38 -12.10 2.03
C ILE A 176 -3.39 -10.96 2.22
N ARG A 177 -4.63 -11.34 2.56
CA ARG A 177 -5.71 -10.45 2.93
C ARG A 177 -5.95 -10.58 4.43
N LEU A 178 -5.95 -9.45 5.14
CA LEU A 178 -6.28 -9.38 6.57
C LEU A 178 -7.54 -8.54 6.77
N THR A 179 -8.46 -9.03 7.60
CA THR A 179 -9.63 -8.28 8.11
C THR A 179 -9.76 -8.49 9.62
N ARG A 180 -10.67 -7.76 10.26
CA ARG A 180 -11.00 -7.93 11.69
C ARG A 180 -12.27 -8.73 11.89
#